data_AF-A0A2J8R0G1-F1
#
_entry.id   AF-A0A2J8R0G1-F1
#
_cell.length_a   1.000
_cell.length_b   1.000
_cell.length_c   1.000
_cell.angle_alpha   90.00
_cell.angle_beta   90.00
_cell.angle_gamma   90.00
#
_symmetry.space_group_name_H-M   'P 1'
#
loop_
_entity.id
_entity.type
_entity.pdbx_description
1 polymer ?
#
loop_
_entity_poly.entity_id
_entity_poly.type
_entity_poly.pdbx_seq_one_letter_code
_entity_poly.pdbx_strand_id
1 'polypeptide(L)' 'MDDIQLCKDIMDLKQELQNLVAIPEKEKTKLQKQREDELIQKIHKLVQKRDFLVDDAEVERLRLPGREESRAPT' A
#
# COMPACT_ATOMS: atom_id res chain seq x y z
N MET A 1 0.10 -11.37 6.07
CA MET A 1 0.85 -10.52 5.14
C MET A 1 1.01 -9.20 5.87
N ASP A 2 2.17 -8.99 6.45
CA ASP A 2 2.40 -7.89 7.39
C ASP A 2 2.55 -6.55 6.64
N ASP A 3 2.09 -5.46 7.25
CA ASP A 3 2.14 -4.09 6.67
C ASP A 3 3.57 -3.69 6.23
N ILE A 4 4.58 -4.18 6.95
CA ILE A 4 6.01 -3.98 6.62
C ILE A 4 6.38 -4.65 5.29
N GLN A 5 5.87 -5.86 5.02
CA GLN A 5 6.12 -6.54 3.75
C GLN A 5 5.38 -5.85 2.60
N LEU A 6 4.14 -5.43 2.84
CA LEU A 6 3.36 -4.64 1.89
C LEU A 6 4.09 -3.34 1.49
N CYS A 7 4.66 -2.61 2.45
CA CYS A 7 5.43 -1.40 2.15
C CYS A 7 6.69 -1.69 1.32
N LYS A 8 7.44 -2.75 1.64
CA LYS A 8 8.63 -3.15 0.85
C LYS A 8 8.25 -3.54 -0.58
N ASP A 9 7.24 -4.40 -0.73
CA ASP A 9 6.76 -4.82 -2.04
C ASP A 9 6.28 -3.62 -2.88
N ILE A 10 5.55 -2.67 -2.27
CA ILE A 10 5.11 -1.45 -2.97
C ILE A 10 6.30 -0.59 -3.38
N MET A 11 7.32 -0.44 -2.53
CA MET A 11 8.54 0.31 -2.87
C MET A 11 9.30 -0.33 -4.03
N ASP A 12 9.51 -1.64 -3.99
CA ASP A 12 10.24 -2.37 -5.04
C ASP A 12 9.49 -2.30 -6.38
N LEU A 13 8.17 -2.49 -6.35
CA LEU A 13 7.32 -2.36 -7.55
C LEU A 13 7.31 -0.94 -8.11
N LYS A 14 7.31 0.09 -7.24
CA LYS A 14 7.42 1.49 -7.67
C LYS A 14 8.77 1.77 -8.31
N GLN A 15 9.86 1.19 -7.79
CA GLN A 15 11.19 1.36 -8.35
C GLN A 15 11.30 0.70 -9.73
N GLU A 16 10.77 -0.53 -9.89
CA GLU A 16 10.71 -1.20 -11.19
C GLU A 16 9.86 -0.42 -12.19
N LEU A 17 8.71 0.11 -11.75
CA LEU A 17 7.86 0.96 -12.59
C LEU A 17 8.60 2.24 -13.02
N GLN A 18 9.34 2.88 -12.11
CA GLN A 18 10.10 4.10 -12.43
C GLN A 18 11.18 3.85 -13.48
N ASN A 19 11.84 2.68 -13.45
CA ASN A 19 12.81 2.29 -14.45
C ASN A 19 12.17 2.10 -15.84
N LEU A 20 10.95 1.56 -15.89
CA LEU A 20 10.21 1.44 -17.15
C LEU A 20 9.71 2.81 -17.63
N VAL A 21 9.16 3.65 -16.74
CA VAL A 21 8.70 5.01 -17.04
C VAL A 21 9.83 5.91 -17.55
N ALA A 22 11.06 5.70 -17.06
CA ALA A 22 12.24 6.44 -17.52
C ALA A 22 12.57 6.17 -19.00
N ILE A 23 12.13 5.05 -19.58
CA ILE A 23 12.28 4.76 -21.00
C ILE A 23 11.27 5.60 -21.78
N PRO A 24 11.69 6.40 -22.78
CA PRO A 24 10.77 7.19 -23.59
C PRO A 24 9.80 6.30 -24.36
N GLU A 25 8.54 6.75 -24.47
CA GLU A 25 7.46 5.96 -25.10
C GLU A 25 7.73 5.51 -26.53
N LYS A 26 8.59 6.22 -27.25
CA LYS A 26 9.00 5.90 -28.63
C LYS A 26 9.90 4.66 -28.69
N GLU A 27 10.63 4.38 -27.62
CA GLU A 27 11.54 3.24 -27.48
C GLU A 27 10.90 2.08 -26.68
N LYS A 28 9.78 2.36 -26.00
CA LYS A 28 9.01 1.33 -25.29
C LYS A 28 8.40 0.32 -26.24
N THR A 29 8.72 -0.94 -26.02
CA THR A 29 8.07 -2.06 -26.70
C THR A 29 6.66 -2.29 -26.17
N LYS A 30 5.78 -2.92 -26.96
CA LYS A 30 4.43 -3.30 -26.51
C LYS A 30 4.45 -4.11 -25.21
N LEU A 31 5.46 -4.97 -25.05
CA LEU A 31 5.65 -5.79 -23.86
C LEU A 31 5.99 -4.92 -22.63
N GLN A 32 6.85 -3.91 -22.79
CA GLN A 32 7.17 -2.98 -21.70
C GLN A 32 5.92 -2.18 -21.28
N LYS A 33 5.11 -1.73 -22.24
CA LYS A 33 3.85 -1.04 -21.93
C LYS A 33 2.88 -1.94 -21.15
N GLN A 34 2.70 -3.19 -21.58
CA GLN A 34 1.87 -4.15 -20.85
C GLN A 34 2.39 -4.40 -19.43
N ARG A 35 3.71 -4.55 -19.27
CA ARG A 35 4.33 -4.77 -17.96
C ARG A 35 4.18 -3.56 -17.05
N GLU A 36 4.23 -2.35 -17.60
CA GLU A 36 3.97 -1.10 -16.89
C GLU A 36 2.53 -1.05 -16.36
N ASP A 37 1.54 -1.37 -17.21
CA ASP A 37 0.13 -1.49 -16.80
C ASP A 37 -0.07 -2.56 -15.72
N GLU A 38 0.56 -3.73 -15.84
CA GLU A 38 0.51 -4.78 -14.82
C GLU A 38 1.09 -4.31 -13.48
N LEU A 39 2.23 -3.63 -13.49
CA LEU A 39 2.86 -3.07 -12.30
C LEU A 39 1.96 -2.03 -11.64
N ILE A 40 1.35 -1.13 -12.42
CA ILE A 40 0.40 -0.13 -11.91
C ILE A 40 -0.80 -0.81 -11.25
N GLN A 41 -1.40 -1.81 -11.90
CA GLN A 41 -2.52 -2.55 -11.32
C GLN A 41 -2.14 -3.28 -10.03
N LYS A 42 -0.93 -3.87 -9.98
CA LYS A 42 -0.44 -4.58 -8.80
C LYS A 42 -0.20 -3.63 -7.63
N ILE A 43 0.39 -2.46 -7.88
CA ILE A 43 0.58 -1.41 -6.88
C ILE A 43 -0.78 -0.92 -6.35
N HIS A 44 -1.75 -0.64 -7.23
CA HIS A 44 -3.10 -0.23 -6.80
C HIS A 44 -3.76 -1.26 -5.89
N LYS A 45 -3.69 -2.56 -6.23
CA LYS A 45 -4.24 -3.62 -5.38
C LYS A 45 -3.56 -3.70 -4.01
N LEU A 46 -2.24 -3.56 -3.97
CA LEU A 46 -1.48 -3.59 -2.70
C LEU A 46 -1.80 -2.37 -1.82
N VAL A 47 -1.92 -1.18 -2.43
CA VAL A 47 -2.33 0.04 -1.72
C VAL A 47 -3.75 -0.10 -1.17
N GLN A 48 -4.71 -0.56 -1.97
CA GLN A 48 -6.09 -0.81 -1.49
C GLN A 48 -6.14 -1.81 -0.34
N LYS A 49 -5.33 -2.88 -0.43
CA LYS A 49 -5.27 -3.89 0.63
C LYS A 49 -4.68 -3.32 1.93
N ARG A 50 -3.72 -2.41 1.83
CA ARG A 50 -3.18 -1.68 2.98
C ARG A 50 -4.24 -0.76 3.57
N ASP A 51 -4.94 0.00 2.73
CA ASP A 51 -6.00 0.93 3.14
C ASP A 51 -7.07 0.19 3.97
N PHE A 52 -7.53 -0.96 3.47
CA PHE A 52 -8.48 -1.81 4.18
C PHE A 52 -7.97 -2.29 5.55
N LEU A 53 -6.68 -2.64 5.67
CA LEU A 53 -6.08 -3.06 6.94
C LEU A 53 -5.93 -1.90 7.94
N VAL A 54 -5.74 -0.68 7.43
CA VAL A 54 -5.71 0.54 8.26
C VAL A 54 -7.11 0.82 8.79
N ASP A 55 -8.14 0.75 7.95
CA ASP A 55 -9.54 0.90 8.36
C ASP A 55 -9.95 -0.11 9.45
N ASP A 56 -9.60 -1.40 9.30
CA ASP A 56 -9.95 -2.45 10.27
C ASP A 56 -9.29 -2.21 11.65
N ALA A 57 -8.02 -1.76 11.65
CA ALA A 57 -7.31 -1.38 12.87
C ALA A 57 -7.85 -0.09 13.52
N GLU A 58 -8.32 0.88 12.74
CA GLU A 58 -8.97 2.08 13.28
C GLU A 58 -10.35 1.77 13.89
N VAL A 59 -11.11 0.84 13.30
CA VAL A 59 -12.38 0.35 13.85
C VAL A 59 -12.17 -0.38 15.17
N GLU A 60 -11.13 -1.22 15.29
CA GLU A 60 -10.80 -1.91 16.55
C GLU A 60 -10.37 -0.93 17.65
N ARG A 61 -9.63 0.14 17.31
CA ARG A 61 -9.27 1.21 18.27
C ARG A 61 -10.49 1.96 18.80
N LEU A 62 -11.52 2.19 17.98
CA LEU A 62 -12.76 2.85 18.40
C LEU A 62 -13.71 1.92 19.18
N ARG A 63 -13.57 0.60 19.02
CA ARG A 63 -14.34 -0.41 19.79
C ARG A 63 -13.75 -0.76 21.14
N LEU A 64 -12.50 -0.40 21.43
CA LEU A 64 -11.96 -0.48 22.78
C LEU A 64 -12.66 0.59 23.63
N PRO A 65 -13.60 0.22 24.53
CA PRO A 65 -14.14 1.19 25.47
C PRO A 65 -12.96 1.73 26.27
N GLY A 66 -12.96 3.05 26.48
CA GLY A 66 -11.83 3.79 27.01
C GLY A 66 -11.13 3.05 28.15
N ARG A 67 -9.80 3.02 28.07
CA ARG A 67 -8.93 3.00 29.23
C ARG A 67 -9.14 4.31 30.01
N GLU A 68 -10.34 4.48 30.54
CA GLU A 68 -10.79 5.53 31.44
C GLU A 68 -10.96 4.95 32.86
N GLU A 69 -10.37 3.78 33.13
CA GLU A 69 -10.08 3.33 34.47
C GLU A 69 -8.73 3.92 34.89
N SER A 70 -8.71 5.19 35.30
CA SER A 70 -7.70 5.81 36.18
C SER A 70 -8.04 7.29 36.44
N ARG A 71 -9.17 7.58 37.07
CA ARG A 71 -9.37 8.82 37.87
C ARG A 71 -10.61 8.71 38.76
N ALA A 72 -10.52 7.88 39.78
CA ALA A 72 -10.96 8.27 41.12
C ALA A 72 -9.66 8.26 41.97
N PRO A 73 -9.42 9.20 42.90
CA PRO A 73 -10.40 9.72 43.85
C PRO A 73 -10.35 11.25 44.09
N THR A 74 -11.47 11.84 44.48
CA THR A 74 -11.62 12.81 45.60
C THR A 74 -13.09 13.12 45.79
#